data_AF-A0A966PII0-F1
#
_entry.id   AF-A0A966PII0-F1
#
_cell.length_a   1.000
_cell.length_b   1.000
_cell.length_c   1.000
_cell.angle_alpha   90.00
_cell.angle_beta   90.00
_cell.angle_gamma   90.00
#
_symmetry.space_group_name_H-M   'P 1'
#
loop_
_entity.id
_entity.type
_entity.pdbx_description
1 polymer ?
#
loop_
_entity_poly.entity_id
_entity_poly.type
_entity_poly.pdbx_seq_one_letter_code
_entity_poly.pdbx_strand_id
1 'polypeptide(L)'
;MSHNPMMMGESISYHWFSFAWVGSLANLTTLSIETALTQFGPMVIALICVILGYSIARVFAKSSTIALCAVGVSFVVDTERLFRGYGFHAFQLSSFSQFFSLAFGLAILLLIVNLRDEDLNSISLATGMIFAALIGSKSSSGLVVLFGLGGVWLYLVSVKRSLHKTLKLLFVGIVIPTIFAVILFFGDPRNGTSSVIRRPGWPAGVSRDL
;
A
#
# COMPACT_ATOMS: atom_id res chain seq x y z
N MET A 1 3.46 28.88 13.67
CA MET A 1 3.12 27.45 13.87
C MET A 1 3.31 26.77 12.53
N SER A 2 4.36 25.96 12.47
CA SER A 2 4.94 25.32 11.29
C SER A 2 4.13 24.08 10.92
N HIS A 3 3.23 24.19 9.95
CA HIS A 3 2.57 23.01 9.40
C HIS A 3 3.47 22.32 8.38
N ASN A 4 3.61 20.99 8.51
CA ASN A 4 4.35 20.15 7.58
C ASN A 4 3.76 20.26 6.15
N PRO A 5 4.54 20.75 5.15
CA PRO A 5 4.06 20.97 3.79
C PRO A 5 3.64 19.68 3.07
N MET A 6 4.06 18.50 3.54
CA MET A 6 3.61 17.20 2.99
C MET A 6 2.20 16.79 3.43
N MET A 7 1.60 17.48 4.40
CA MET A 7 0.24 17.19 4.90
C MET A 7 -0.82 18.19 4.40
N MET A 8 -0.45 19.14 3.53
CA MET A 8 -1.39 20.13 3.00
C MET A 8 -2.04 19.64 1.70
N GLY A 9 -3.32 19.22 1.78
CA GLY A 9 -4.23 19.20 0.62
C GLY A 9 -4.82 17.85 0.19
N GLU A 10 -4.49 16.74 0.84
CA GLU A 10 -5.04 15.42 0.50
C GLU A 10 -6.34 15.15 1.28
N SER A 11 -7.40 14.68 0.60
CA SER A 11 -8.64 14.27 1.28
C SER A 11 -8.38 13.03 2.11
N ILE A 12 -8.65 13.10 3.43
CA ILE A 12 -8.31 12.05 4.39
C ILE A 12 -8.91 10.69 3.98
N SER A 13 -10.06 10.64 3.29
CA SER A 13 -10.68 9.38 2.81
C SER A 13 -9.74 8.50 1.95
N TYR A 14 -8.90 9.08 1.10
CA TYR A 14 -8.06 8.30 0.18
C TYR A 14 -6.77 7.74 0.81
N HIS A 15 -6.37 8.28 1.97
CA HIS A 15 -5.13 7.94 2.68
C HIS A 15 -5.34 7.57 4.16
N TRP A 16 -6.60 7.42 4.57
CA TRP A 16 -7.03 7.39 5.96
C TRP A 16 -6.24 6.40 6.80
N PHE A 17 -6.08 5.17 6.31
CA PHE A 17 -5.48 4.11 7.12
C PHE A 17 -4.01 4.36 7.42
N SER A 18 -3.26 4.92 6.46
CA SER A 18 -1.85 5.26 6.67
C SER A 18 -1.68 6.33 7.76
N PHE A 19 -2.55 7.33 7.80
CA PHE A 19 -2.50 8.38 8.84
C PHE A 19 -3.10 7.93 10.17
N ALA A 20 -4.14 7.09 10.15
CA ALA A 20 -4.70 6.48 11.35
C ALA A 20 -3.65 5.62 12.07
N TRP A 21 -2.88 4.84 11.31
CA TRP A 21 -1.78 4.04 11.85
C TRP A 21 -0.69 4.93 12.48
N VAL A 22 -0.30 6.02 11.83
CA VAL A 22 0.66 6.99 12.40
C VAL A 22 0.11 7.65 13.67
N GLY A 23 -1.18 8.01 13.69
CA GLY A 23 -1.84 8.56 14.87
C GLY A 23 -1.84 7.57 16.05
N SER A 24 -2.12 6.28 15.77
CA SER A 24 -2.00 5.22 16.77
C SER A 24 -0.56 5.08 17.27
N LEU A 25 0.44 5.13 16.39
CA LEU A 25 1.85 5.05 16.76
C LEU A 25 2.27 6.22 17.66
N ALA A 26 1.86 7.44 17.33
CA ALA A 26 2.12 8.63 18.16
C ALA A 26 1.49 8.50 19.55
N ASN A 27 0.25 8.03 19.63
CA ASN A 27 -0.45 7.80 20.90
C ASN A 27 0.23 6.74 21.77
N LEU A 28 0.77 5.68 21.17
CA LEU A 28 1.46 4.60 21.89
C LEU A 28 2.85 4.98 22.39
N THR A 29 3.52 5.92 21.71
CA THR A 29 4.93 6.27 21.97
C THR A 29 5.11 7.60 22.69
N THR A 30 4.03 8.34 22.94
CA THR A 30 4.05 9.74 23.47
C THR A 30 4.85 10.72 22.59
N LEU A 31 5.21 10.32 21.38
CA LEU A 31 5.91 11.16 20.41
C LEU A 31 4.93 12.11 19.72
N SER A 32 5.46 13.23 19.23
CA SER A 32 4.66 14.11 18.36
C SER A 32 4.26 13.38 17.08
N ILE A 33 3.09 13.72 16.54
CA ILE A 33 2.60 13.17 15.26
C ILE A 33 3.59 13.48 14.13
N GLU A 34 4.26 14.64 14.18
CA GLU A 34 5.28 15.02 13.19
C GLU A 34 6.48 14.07 13.22
N THR A 35 7.01 13.76 14.40
CA THR A 35 8.12 12.80 14.56
C THR A 35 7.69 11.38 14.15
N ALA A 36 6.48 10.97 14.54
CA ALA A 36 5.92 9.68 14.16
C ALA A 36 5.77 9.55 12.63
N LEU A 37 5.31 10.59 11.94
CA LEU A 37 5.09 10.58 10.49
C LEU A 37 6.39 10.72 9.68
N THR A 38 7.32 11.55 10.12
CA THR A 38 8.49 11.92 9.29
C THR A 38 9.69 11.02 9.50
N GLN A 39 9.80 10.38 10.66
CA GLN A 39 10.97 9.57 11.02
C GLN A 39 10.58 8.12 11.24
N PHE A 40 9.71 7.86 12.21
CA PHE A 40 9.40 6.50 12.64
C PHE A 40 8.59 5.72 11.62
N GLY A 41 7.49 6.28 11.11
CA GLY A 41 6.61 5.61 10.17
C GLY A 41 7.35 5.14 8.91
N PRO A 42 8.06 6.02 8.18
CA PRO A 42 8.84 5.63 7.01
C PRO A 42 9.89 4.55 7.32
N MET A 43 10.59 4.66 8.46
CA MET A 43 11.61 3.68 8.85
C MET A 43 11.02 2.29 9.11
N VAL A 44 9.92 2.22 9.87
CA VAL A 44 9.23 0.95 10.16
C VAL A 44 8.72 0.31 8.87
N ILE A 45 8.13 1.10 7.98
CA ILE A 45 7.60 0.61 6.71
C ILE A 45 8.71 0.18 5.76
N ALA A 46 9.83 0.90 5.72
CA ALA A 46 11.01 0.49 4.97
C ALA A 46 11.52 -0.87 5.42
N LEU A 47 11.63 -1.08 6.73
CA LEU A 47 12.05 -2.36 7.29
C LEU A 47 11.09 -3.49 6.89
N ILE A 48 9.79 -3.26 6.99
CA ILE A 48 8.77 -4.23 6.56
C ILE A 48 8.89 -4.54 5.07
N CYS A 49 9.04 -3.53 4.21
CA CYS A 49 9.23 -3.71 2.77
C CYS A 49 10.50 -4.51 2.45
N VAL A 50 11.60 -4.27 3.17
CA VAL A 50 12.85 -5.04 3.01
C VAL A 50 12.64 -6.51 3.41
N ILE A 51 11.98 -6.77 4.55
CA ILE A 51 11.71 -8.14 5.00
C ILE A 51 10.80 -8.87 4.02
N LEU A 52 9.74 -8.23 3.54
CA LEU A 52 8.81 -8.81 2.57
C LEU A 52 9.49 -9.03 1.22
N GLY A 53 10.22 -8.03 0.71
CA GLY A 53 10.98 -8.12 -0.52
C GLY A 53 12.01 -9.24 -0.49
N TYR A 54 12.74 -9.37 0.63
CA TYR A 54 13.65 -10.49 0.85
C TYR A 54 12.93 -11.82 0.87
N SER A 55 11.80 -11.92 1.57
CA SER A 55 11.00 -13.15 1.65
C SER A 55 10.51 -13.59 0.26
N ILE A 56 10.06 -12.65 -0.57
CA ILE A 56 9.67 -12.92 -1.96
C ILE A 56 10.88 -13.37 -2.79
N ALA A 57 11.99 -12.61 -2.73
CA ALA A 57 13.20 -12.92 -3.46
C ALA A 57 13.77 -14.31 -3.08
N ARG A 58 13.63 -14.71 -1.81
CA ARG A 58 14.04 -16.03 -1.31
C ARG A 58 13.26 -17.19 -1.92
N VAL A 59 12.03 -16.97 -2.40
CA VAL A 59 11.26 -18.02 -3.10
C VAL A 59 11.92 -18.38 -4.44
N PHE A 60 12.53 -17.40 -5.12
CA PHE A 60 13.10 -17.59 -6.45
C PHE A 60 14.63 -17.74 -6.45
N ALA A 61 15.32 -17.18 -5.46
CA ALA A 61 16.77 -17.21 -5.38
C ALA A 61 17.29 -18.54 -4.81
N LYS A 62 18.40 -19.04 -5.36
CA LYS A 62 19.06 -20.25 -4.85
C LYS A 62 19.80 -20.03 -3.53
N SER A 63 20.22 -18.79 -3.25
CA SER A 63 20.96 -18.44 -2.03
C SER A 63 20.40 -17.17 -1.38
N SER A 64 20.63 -17.04 -0.07
CA SER A 64 20.25 -15.84 0.70
C SER A 64 20.99 -14.60 0.22
N THR A 65 22.25 -14.75 -0.17
CA THR A 65 23.07 -13.65 -0.71
C THR A 65 22.47 -13.07 -1.99
N ILE A 66 22.03 -13.93 -2.92
CA ILE A 66 21.40 -13.46 -4.16
C ILE A 66 20.09 -12.72 -3.86
N ALA A 67 19.29 -13.22 -2.92
CA ALA A 67 18.06 -12.54 -2.51
C ALA A 67 18.34 -11.17 -1.88
N LEU A 68 19.36 -11.06 -1.01
CA LEU A 68 19.79 -9.78 -0.45
C LEU A 68 20.26 -8.81 -1.53
N CYS A 69 21.09 -9.28 -2.47
CA CYS A 69 21.54 -8.46 -3.61
C CYS A 69 20.37 -7.99 -4.47
N ALA A 70 19.40 -8.88 -4.77
CA ALA A 70 18.22 -8.54 -5.58
C ALA A 70 17.37 -7.45 -4.90
N VAL A 71 17.14 -7.57 -3.59
CA VAL A 71 16.45 -6.55 -2.81
C VAL A 71 17.24 -5.24 -2.79
N GLY A 72 18.54 -5.29 -2.52
CA GLY A 72 19.41 -4.12 -2.52
C GLY A 72 19.39 -3.37 -3.87
N VAL A 73 19.50 -4.10 -4.98
CA VAL A 73 19.41 -3.52 -6.33
C VAL A 73 18.03 -2.88 -6.55
N SER A 74 16.95 -3.55 -6.13
CA SER A 74 15.58 -3.05 -6.30
C SER A 74 15.33 -1.71 -5.60
N PHE A 75 16.00 -1.44 -4.47
CA PHE A 75 15.92 -0.16 -3.76
C PHE A 75 16.88 0.91 -4.29
N VAL A 76 18.05 0.53 -4.81
CA VAL A 76 19.04 1.50 -5.35
C VAL A 76 18.67 1.99 -6.74
N VAL A 77 17.89 1.19 -7.47
CA VAL A 77 17.50 1.48 -8.85
C VAL A 77 16.38 2.54 -8.94
N ASP A 78 15.64 2.81 -7.86
CA ASP A 78 14.69 3.93 -7.80
C ASP A 78 15.39 5.20 -7.31
N THR A 79 15.67 6.14 -8.22
CA THR A 79 16.45 7.35 -7.91
C THR A 79 15.55 8.55 -7.64
N GLU A 80 15.91 9.38 -6.66
CA GLU A 80 15.32 10.71 -6.41
C GLU A 80 15.37 11.61 -7.66
N ARG A 81 14.41 12.54 -7.82
CA ARG A 81 14.31 13.47 -8.96
C ARG A 81 15.33 14.61 -8.91
N LEU A 82 16.52 14.36 -8.38
CA LEU A 82 17.54 15.38 -8.12
C LEU A 82 18.15 15.97 -9.40
N PHE A 83 17.97 15.35 -10.57
CA PHE A 83 18.54 15.81 -11.85
C PHE A 83 17.46 16.11 -12.90
N ARG A 84 16.75 17.24 -12.76
CA ARG A 84 15.85 17.78 -13.80
C ARG A 84 14.79 16.77 -14.33
N GLY A 85 14.36 15.84 -13.49
CA GLY A 85 13.37 14.82 -13.84
C GLY A 85 13.90 13.58 -14.58
N TYR A 86 15.22 13.43 -14.75
CA TYR A 86 15.82 12.20 -15.27
C TYR A 86 16.20 11.26 -14.12
N GLY A 87 15.59 10.07 -14.11
CA GLY A 87 15.85 9.00 -13.16
C GLY A 87 15.11 7.73 -13.59
N PHE A 88 15.59 6.57 -13.16
CA PHE A 88 14.84 5.33 -13.31
C PHE A 88 13.89 5.24 -12.11
N HIS A 89 12.59 5.18 -12.39
CA HIS A 89 11.54 5.33 -11.38
C HIS A 89 10.66 4.08 -11.35
N ALA A 90 11.20 2.99 -10.82
CA ALA A 90 10.51 1.71 -10.83
C ALA A 90 9.25 1.70 -9.95
N PHE A 91 9.28 2.38 -8.78
CA PHE A 91 8.20 2.33 -7.80
C PHE A 91 7.47 3.67 -7.60
N GLN A 92 7.98 4.79 -8.12
CA GLN A 92 7.37 6.14 -8.09
C GLN A 92 6.65 6.45 -6.77
N LEU A 93 7.31 6.17 -5.65
CA LEU A 93 6.78 6.37 -4.30
C LEU A 93 6.93 7.84 -3.90
N SER A 94 5.97 8.66 -4.31
CA SER A 94 5.91 10.10 -4.06
C SER A 94 5.25 10.51 -2.73
N SER A 95 4.65 9.58 -1.98
CA SER A 95 4.03 9.87 -0.69
C SER A 95 4.17 8.73 0.33
N PHE A 96 4.12 9.07 1.62
CA PHE A 96 4.14 8.08 2.70
C PHE A 96 3.05 7.02 2.52
N SER A 97 1.84 7.41 2.14
CA SER A 97 0.72 6.49 1.91
C SER A 97 0.94 5.54 0.72
N GLN A 98 1.68 5.96 -0.32
CA GLN A 98 2.13 5.04 -1.38
C GLN A 98 3.07 3.99 -0.80
N PHE A 99 4.07 4.44 -0.04
CA PHE A 99 5.06 3.53 0.55
C PHE A 99 4.43 2.57 1.56
N PHE A 100 3.50 3.07 2.37
CA PHE A 100 2.68 2.27 3.29
C PHE A 100 1.81 1.25 2.54
N SER A 101 1.17 1.65 1.43
CA SER A 101 0.38 0.73 0.60
C SER A 101 1.23 -0.35 -0.09
N LEU A 102 2.49 -0.04 -0.42
CA LEU A 102 3.43 -0.99 -1.02
C LEU A 102 3.70 -2.16 -0.08
N ALA A 103 3.83 -1.92 1.23
CA ALA A 103 4.04 -2.99 2.20
C ALA A 103 2.91 -4.05 2.15
N PHE A 104 1.65 -3.61 2.07
CA PHE A 104 0.52 -4.53 1.91
C PHE A 104 0.50 -5.20 0.54
N GLY A 105 0.89 -4.49 -0.52
CA GLY A 105 1.00 -5.06 -1.86
C GLY A 105 2.03 -6.18 -1.92
N LEU A 106 3.20 -5.97 -1.30
CA LEU A 106 4.24 -6.99 -1.15
C LEU A 106 3.77 -8.16 -0.28
N ALA A 107 2.99 -7.91 0.78
CA ALA A 107 2.43 -8.99 1.59
C ALA A 107 1.44 -9.86 0.79
N ILE A 108 0.57 -9.25 -0.02
CA ILE A 108 -0.32 -9.99 -0.94
C ILE A 108 0.49 -10.77 -1.99
N LEU A 109 1.53 -10.15 -2.57
CA LEU A 109 2.41 -10.82 -3.51
C LEU A 109 3.10 -12.03 -2.88
N LEU A 110 3.60 -11.91 -1.64
CA LEU A 110 4.21 -13.01 -0.92
C LEU A 110 3.22 -14.18 -0.69
N LEU A 111 1.96 -13.87 -0.34
CA LEU A 111 0.91 -14.88 -0.21
C LEU A 111 0.63 -15.59 -1.54
N ILE A 112 0.57 -14.85 -2.64
CA ILE A 112 0.33 -15.40 -3.98
C ILE A 112 1.50 -16.28 -4.42
N VAL A 113 2.73 -15.82 -4.22
CA VAL A 113 3.94 -16.55 -4.65
C VAL A 113 4.11 -17.86 -3.88
N ASN A 114 3.67 -17.92 -2.62
CA ASN A 114 3.68 -19.14 -1.80
C ASN A 114 2.35 -19.89 -1.81
N LEU A 115 1.42 -19.52 -2.70
CA LEU A 115 0.08 -20.08 -2.70
C LEU A 115 0.10 -21.54 -3.11
N ARG A 116 -0.20 -22.42 -2.16
CA ARG A 116 -0.51 -23.82 -2.43
C ARG A 116 -2.01 -24.02 -2.56
N ASP A 117 -2.38 -25.02 -3.35
CA ASP A 117 -3.78 -25.37 -3.64
C ASP A 117 -4.60 -25.66 -2.38
N GLU A 118 -3.98 -26.30 -1.39
CA GLU A 118 -4.55 -26.64 -0.10
C GLU A 118 -4.79 -25.43 0.81
N ASP A 119 -4.01 -24.37 0.64
CA ASP A 119 -3.99 -23.20 1.52
C ASP A 119 -5.03 -22.14 1.12
N LEU A 120 -5.64 -22.25 -0.06
CA LEU A 120 -6.60 -21.28 -0.61
C LEU A 120 -7.68 -20.85 0.39
N ASN A 121 -8.24 -21.81 1.12
CA ASN A 121 -9.30 -21.55 2.08
C ASN A 121 -8.82 -20.82 3.34
N SER A 122 -7.58 -21.07 3.74
CA SER A 122 -6.96 -20.51 4.94
C SER A 122 -6.46 -19.09 4.69
N ILE A 123 -5.91 -18.83 3.50
CA ILE A 123 -5.34 -17.53 3.16
C ILE A 123 -6.38 -16.49 2.73
N SER A 124 -7.58 -16.90 2.31
CA SER A 124 -8.61 -15.99 1.78
C SER A 124 -8.95 -14.84 2.73
N LEU A 125 -9.05 -15.11 4.04
CA LEU A 125 -9.33 -14.08 5.04
C LEU A 125 -8.15 -13.12 5.22
N ALA A 126 -6.93 -13.66 5.31
CA ALA A 126 -5.71 -12.84 5.43
C ALA A 126 -5.55 -11.93 4.20
N THR A 127 -5.71 -12.47 2.99
CA THR A 127 -5.71 -11.71 1.74
C THR A 127 -6.75 -10.59 1.79
N GLY A 128 -7.97 -10.91 2.23
CA GLY A 128 -9.04 -9.90 2.29
C GLY A 128 -8.76 -8.77 3.29
N MET A 129 -8.25 -9.08 4.48
CA MET A 129 -7.88 -8.07 5.47
C MET A 129 -6.74 -7.18 4.98
N ILE A 130 -5.68 -7.78 4.41
CA ILE A 130 -4.53 -7.03 3.86
C ILE A 130 -4.99 -6.17 2.68
N PHE A 131 -5.89 -6.68 1.84
CA PHE A 131 -6.40 -5.96 0.69
C PHE A 131 -7.28 -4.77 1.09
N ALA A 132 -8.15 -4.93 2.09
CA ALA A 132 -8.92 -3.81 2.65
C ALA A 132 -8.01 -2.73 3.24
N ALA A 133 -6.97 -3.13 4.00
CA ALA A 133 -5.96 -2.22 4.54
C ALA A 133 -5.21 -1.48 3.43
N LEU A 134 -4.89 -2.15 2.34
CA LEU A 134 -4.24 -1.57 1.17
C LEU A 134 -5.12 -0.50 0.50
N ILE A 135 -6.41 -0.78 0.28
CA ILE A 135 -7.35 0.20 -0.29
C ILE A 135 -7.46 1.42 0.62
N GLY A 136 -7.54 1.21 1.94
CA GLY A 136 -7.58 2.30 2.92
C GLY A 136 -6.29 3.09 3.05
N SER A 137 -5.16 2.50 2.65
CA SER A 137 -3.86 3.18 2.61
C SER A 137 -3.74 4.07 1.39
N LYS A 138 -4.10 3.53 0.22
CA LYS A 138 -4.13 4.26 -1.05
C LYS A 138 -5.05 3.54 -2.02
N SER A 139 -6.19 4.14 -2.33
CA SER A 139 -7.23 3.44 -3.10
C SER A 139 -6.81 3.13 -4.54
N SER A 140 -5.90 3.90 -5.15
CA SER A 140 -5.39 3.59 -6.49
C SER A 140 -4.53 2.33 -6.51
N SER A 141 -3.76 2.08 -5.44
CA SER A 141 -3.02 0.82 -5.26
C SER A 141 -4.00 -0.35 -5.13
N GLY A 142 -5.17 -0.10 -4.53
CA GLY A 142 -6.29 -1.01 -4.46
C GLY A 142 -6.73 -1.56 -5.82
N LEU A 143 -6.86 -0.69 -6.82
CA LEU A 143 -7.24 -1.11 -8.18
C LEU A 143 -6.19 -2.03 -8.82
N VAL A 144 -4.90 -1.72 -8.67
CA VAL A 144 -3.82 -2.54 -9.23
C VAL A 144 -3.87 -3.95 -8.64
N VAL A 145 -4.00 -4.06 -7.32
CA VAL A 145 -4.08 -5.35 -6.64
C VAL A 145 -5.39 -6.07 -6.92
N LEU A 146 -6.51 -5.35 -7.08
CA LEU A 146 -7.79 -5.91 -7.50
C LEU A 146 -7.67 -6.66 -8.82
N PHE A 147 -7.07 -6.03 -9.84
CA PHE A 147 -6.86 -6.66 -11.14
C PHE A 147 -5.88 -7.82 -11.07
N GLY A 148 -4.81 -7.71 -10.28
CA GLY A 148 -3.88 -8.82 -10.04
C GLY A 148 -4.56 -10.02 -9.39
N LEU A 149 -5.28 -9.83 -8.30
CA LEU A 149 -6.03 -10.89 -7.59
C LEU A 149 -7.14 -11.47 -8.45
N GLY A 150 -7.85 -10.64 -9.22
CA GLY A 150 -8.85 -11.07 -10.19
C GLY A 150 -8.25 -11.95 -11.28
N GLY A 151 -7.08 -11.57 -11.81
CA GLY A 151 -6.31 -12.38 -12.76
C GLY A 151 -5.86 -13.72 -12.17
N VAL A 152 -5.37 -13.74 -10.93
CA VAL A 152 -5.02 -14.98 -10.21
C VAL A 152 -6.25 -15.86 -10.04
N TRP A 153 -7.38 -15.29 -9.62
CA TRP A 153 -8.63 -16.04 -9.48
C TRP A 153 -9.10 -16.63 -10.82
N LEU A 154 -9.09 -15.84 -11.91
CA LEU A 154 -9.43 -16.30 -13.26
C LEU A 154 -8.53 -17.46 -13.69
N TYR A 155 -7.21 -17.31 -13.52
CA TYR A 155 -6.24 -18.37 -13.80
C TYR A 155 -6.56 -19.67 -13.05
N LEU A 156 -6.84 -19.56 -11.74
CA LEU A 156 -7.18 -20.72 -10.91
C LEU A 156 -8.46 -21.42 -11.37
N VAL A 157 -9.50 -20.67 -11.75
CA VAL A 157 -10.74 -21.24 -12.28
C VAL A 157 -10.50 -21.93 -13.63
N SER A 158 -9.74 -21.30 -14.52
CA SER A 158 -9.45 -21.83 -15.86
C SER A 158 -8.60 -23.10 -15.82
N VAL A 159 -7.56 -23.13 -14.98
CA VAL A 159 -6.63 -24.28 -14.92
C VAL A 159 -7.20 -25.41 -14.07
N LYS A 160 -7.75 -25.11 -12.89
CA LYS A 160 -8.18 -26.15 -11.93
C LYS A 160 -9.59 -26.64 -12.15
N ARG A 161 -10.38 -25.95 -12.99
CA ARG A 161 -11.79 -26.26 -13.31
C ARG A 161 -12.68 -26.50 -12.08
N SER A 162 -12.29 -25.97 -10.92
CA SER A 162 -12.99 -26.18 -9.65
C SER A 162 -13.42 -24.85 -9.06
N LEU A 163 -14.56 -24.35 -9.57
CA LEU A 163 -15.10 -23.05 -9.17
C LEU A 163 -15.28 -22.98 -7.65
N HIS A 164 -15.90 -24.00 -7.05
CA HIS A 164 -16.23 -24.02 -5.62
C HIS A 164 -15.01 -23.80 -4.71
N LYS A 165 -13.85 -24.38 -5.05
CA LYS A 165 -12.61 -24.22 -4.25
C LYS A 165 -12.02 -22.81 -4.33
N THR A 166 -12.37 -22.05 -5.36
CA THR A 166 -11.85 -20.68 -5.59
C THR A 166 -12.84 -19.58 -5.18
N LEU A 167 -14.12 -19.93 -4.96
CA LEU A 167 -15.16 -18.96 -4.59
C LEU A 167 -14.85 -18.25 -3.26
N LYS A 168 -14.22 -18.95 -2.31
CA LYS A 168 -13.85 -18.32 -1.03
C LYS A 168 -12.81 -17.22 -1.22
N LEU A 169 -11.81 -17.44 -2.07
CA LEU A 169 -10.83 -16.41 -2.41
C LEU A 169 -11.52 -15.22 -3.11
N LEU A 170 -12.43 -15.50 -4.05
CA LEU A 170 -13.19 -14.44 -4.73
C LEU A 170 -14.00 -13.62 -3.72
N PHE A 171 -14.87 -14.26 -2.92
CA PHE A 171 -15.79 -13.52 -2.08
C PHE A 171 -15.11 -12.94 -0.83
N VAL A 172 -14.37 -13.76 -0.08
CA VAL A 172 -13.75 -13.34 1.19
C VAL A 172 -12.46 -12.55 0.94
N GLY A 173 -11.68 -12.93 -0.09
CA GLY A 173 -10.40 -12.29 -0.38
C GLY A 173 -10.50 -11.04 -1.27
N ILE A 174 -11.53 -10.92 -2.10
CA ILE A 174 -11.62 -9.86 -3.12
C ILE A 174 -12.91 -9.04 -2.98
N VAL A 175 -14.09 -9.65 -3.15
CA VAL A 175 -15.38 -8.93 -3.28
C VAL A 175 -15.78 -8.24 -1.97
N ILE A 176 -15.86 -8.98 -0.86
CA ILE A 176 -16.27 -8.43 0.44
C ILE A 176 -15.32 -7.31 0.88
N PRO A 177 -13.98 -7.48 0.85
CA PRO A 177 -13.03 -6.41 1.15
C PRO A 177 -13.21 -5.18 0.25
N THR A 178 -13.46 -5.38 -1.04
CA THR A 178 -13.69 -4.27 -1.98
C THR A 178 -14.94 -3.49 -1.61
N ILE A 179 -16.08 -4.18 -1.42
CA ILE A 179 -17.35 -3.55 -1.05
C ILE A 179 -17.22 -2.83 0.29
N PHE A 180 -16.64 -3.49 1.28
CA PHE A 180 -16.41 -2.92 2.60
C PHE A 180 -15.55 -1.64 2.51
N ALA A 181 -14.45 -1.69 1.77
CA ALA A 181 -13.58 -0.54 1.56
C ALA A 181 -14.30 0.58 0.79
N VAL A 182 -15.10 0.26 -0.23
CA VAL A 182 -15.90 1.25 -0.96
C VAL A 182 -16.91 1.93 -0.03
N ILE A 183 -17.66 1.17 0.76
CA ILE A 183 -18.64 1.73 1.69
C ILE A 183 -17.94 2.60 2.75
N LEU A 184 -16.86 2.10 3.35
CA LEU A 184 -16.20 2.77 4.46
C LEU A 184 -15.45 4.03 4.02
N PHE A 185 -14.73 3.97 2.90
CA PHE A 185 -13.92 5.10 2.43
C PHE A 185 -14.69 6.06 1.51
N PHE A 186 -15.65 5.57 0.71
CA PHE A 186 -16.36 6.36 -0.30
C PHE A 186 -17.87 6.52 -0.04
N GLY A 187 -18.45 5.80 0.93
CA GLY A 187 -19.90 5.79 1.17
C GLY A 187 -20.46 6.95 2.01
N ASP A 188 -19.65 7.63 2.84
CA ASP A 188 -20.06 8.88 3.51
C ASP A 188 -19.40 10.09 2.82
N PRO A 189 -20.16 11.01 2.22
CA PRO A 189 -19.63 12.27 1.68
C PRO A 189 -18.82 13.07 2.70
N ARG A 190 -19.11 12.93 4.00
CA ARG A 190 -18.32 13.52 5.09
C ARG A 190 -16.93 12.91 5.17
N ASN A 191 -16.72 11.63 4.88
CA ASN A 191 -15.37 11.07 4.81
C ASN A 191 -14.53 11.72 3.69
N GLY A 192 -15.17 12.22 2.62
CA GLY A 192 -14.55 13.02 1.57
C GLY A 192 -14.50 14.55 1.83
N THR A 193 -15.29 15.09 2.76
CA THR A 193 -15.50 16.55 2.95
C THR A 193 -15.24 17.08 4.37
N SER A 194 -15.02 16.22 5.38
CA SER A 194 -14.84 16.62 6.79
C SER A 194 -13.37 16.69 7.22
N SER A 195 -12.50 17.22 6.35
CA SER A 195 -11.28 17.81 6.87
C SER A 195 -11.66 19.06 7.67
N VAL A 196 -11.53 19.00 8.99
CA VAL A 196 -11.64 20.17 9.89
C VAL A 196 -10.52 21.19 9.59
N ILE A 197 -9.55 20.83 8.74
CA ILE A 197 -8.53 21.73 8.18
C ILE A 197 -8.93 22.05 6.74
N ARG A 198 -9.63 23.18 6.54
CA ARG A 198 -9.80 23.77 5.22
C ARG A 198 -8.48 24.41 4.78
N ARG A 199 -8.07 24.14 3.54
CA ARG A 199 -6.99 24.83 2.84
C ARG A 199 -7.15 26.36 3.03
N PRO A 200 -6.14 27.11 3.50
CA PRO A 200 -6.09 28.54 3.23
C PRO A 200 -6.05 28.71 1.72
N GLY A 201 -7.02 29.41 1.13
CA GLY A 201 -7.09 29.60 -0.32
C GLY A 201 -5.86 30.36 -0.83
N TRP A 202 -4.86 29.64 -1.34
CA TRP A 202 -3.79 30.23 -2.13
C TRP A 202 -4.16 30.11 -3.61
N PRO A 203 -4.07 31.21 -4.38
CA PRO A 203 -4.37 31.20 -5.80
C PRO A 203 -3.43 30.20 -6.49
N ALA A 204 -4.02 29.21 -7.16
CA ALA A 204 -3.28 28.34 -8.06
C ALA A 204 -2.85 29.20 -9.26
N GLY A 205 -1.61 29.68 -9.23
CA GLY A 205 -1.08 30.55 -10.26
C GLY A 205 0.07 31.40 -9.76
N VAL A 206 1.22 30.77 -9.49
CA VAL A 206 2.50 31.47 -9.60
C VAL A 206 3.43 30.60 -10.43
N SER A 207 3.14 30.55 -11.73
CA SER A 207 4.21 30.48 -12.72
C SER A 207 4.87 31.85 -12.75
N ARG A 208 5.88 32.06 -11.90
CA ARG A 208 6.97 33.02 -12.09
C ARG A 208 7.98 32.85 -10.97
N ASP A 209 9.19 32.55 -11.42
CA ASP A 209 10.47 32.67 -10.74
C ASP A 209 10.73 31.66 -9.62
N LEU A 210 11.31 30.52 -10.02
CA LEU A 210 12.64 30.04 -9.63
C LEU A 210 13.13 28.98 -10.65
#